data_AF-A0A1Y3BII6-F1
#
_entry.id   AF-A0A1Y3BII6-F1
#
_cell.length_a   1.000
_cell.length_b   1.000
_cell.length_c   1.000
_cell.angle_alpha   90.00
_cell.angle_beta   90.00
_cell.angle_gamma   90.00
#
_symmetry.space_group_name_H-M   'P 1'
#
loop_
_entity.id
_entity.type
_entity.pdbx_description
1 polymer ?
#
loop_
_entity_poly.entity_id
_entity_poly.type
_entity_poly.pdbx_seq_one_letter_code
_entity_poly.pdbx_strand_id
1 'polypeptide(L)'
;ACVGLAQPLKKRGHEVIFVTNEFFSGTYEKFGFKEIVLKSAKVEQIMKQNGEKNLEEHPSKSMASVWNKFREDGILSGKPSIEKIQDFKAGGENEFANLMYDGVKDQHPQ
;
A
#
# COMPACT_ATOMS: atom_id res chain seq x y z
N ALA A 1 -19.09 6.95 -8.20
CA ALA A 1 -18.67 8.05 -9.11
C ALA A 1 -17.37 7.73 -9.88
N CYS A 2 -16.37 7.07 -9.29
CA CYS A 2 -15.06 6.79 -9.92
C CYS A 2 -15.07 5.80 -11.11
N VAL A 3 -15.97 4.81 -11.13
CA VAL A 3 -16.09 3.84 -12.25
C VAL A 3 -16.40 4.53 -13.58
N GLY A 4 -17.28 5.54 -13.59
CA GLY A 4 -17.64 6.28 -14.79
C GLY A 4 -16.49 7.08 -15.39
N LEU A 5 -15.53 7.51 -14.57
CA LEU A 5 -14.29 8.14 -15.03
C LEU A 5 -13.26 7.11 -15.54
N ALA A 6 -13.15 5.99 -14.84
CA ALA A 6 -12.20 4.92 -15.15
C ALA A 6 -12.50 4.19 -16.48
N GLN A 7 -13.79 4.02 -16.81
CA GLN A 7 -14.20 3.30 -18.02
C GLN A 7 -13.71 3.97 -19.33
N PRO A 8 -13.90 5.28 -19.55
CA PRO A 8 -13.33 5.97 -20.71
C PRO A 8 -11.80 5.89 -20.77
N LEU A 9 -11.11 5.99 -19.63
CA LEU A 9 -9.65 5.88 -19.59
C LEU A 9 -9.18 4.49 -20.03
N LYS A 10 -9.80 3.44 -19.52
CA LYS A 10 -9.53 2.07 -19.94
C LYS A 10 -9.80 1.84 -21.43
N LYS A 11 -10.90 2.38 -21.98
CA LYS A 11 -11.21 2.30 -23.42
C LYS A 11 -10.16 2.98 -24.29
N ARG A 12 -9.45 3.99 -23.77
CA ARG A 12 -8.34 4.67 -24.45
C ARG A 12 -7.00 3.95 -24.29
N GLY A 13 -6.99 2.77 -23.65
CA GLY A 13 -5.78 1.96 -23.46
C GLY A 13 -4.99 2.29 -22.21
N HIS A 14 -5.49 3.17 -21.32
CA HIS A 14 -4.83 3.41 -20.05
C HIS A 14 -5.02 2.24 -19.09
N GLU A 15 -3.94 1.86 -18.41
CA GLU A 15 -4.03 0.97 -17.27
C GLU A 15 -4.62 1.72 -16.08
N VAL A 16 -5.71 1.18 -15.52
CA VAL A 16 -6.40 1.75 -14.35
C VAL A 16 -6.43 0.71 -13.25
N ILE A 17 -5.86 1.06 -12.11
CA ILE A 17 -5.76 0.23 -10.92
C ILE A 17 -6.52 0.93 -9.80
N PHE A 18 -7.47 0.23 -9.18
CA PHE A 18 -8.21 0.73 -8.02
C PHE A 18 -7.51 0.30 -6.73
N VAL A 19 -7.13 1.28 -5.92
CA VAL A 19 -6.65 1.04 -4.56
C VAL A 19 -7.83 1.13 -3.62
N THR A 20 -8.10 0.07 -2.86
CA THR A 20 -9.32 -0.06 -2.06
C THR A 20 -9.05 -0.74 -0.72
N ASN A 21 -9.94 -0.63 0.26
CA ASN A 21 -9.88 -1.41 1.49
C ASN A 21 -10.62 -2.76 1.34
N GLU A 22 -10.50 -3.63 2.35
CA GLU A 22 -11.13 -4.95 2.37
C GLU A 22 -12.67 -4.90 2.23
N PHE A 23 -13.34 -3.86 2.75
CA PHE A 23 -14.80 -3.72 2.67
C PHE A 23 -15.31 -3.61 1.24
N PHE A 24 -14.54 -3.00 0.34
CA PHE A 24 -14.91 -2.80 -1.06
C PHE A 24 -14.21 -3.79 -2.01
N SER A 25 -13.52 -4.80 -1.48
CA SER A 25 -12.83 -5.82 -2.27
C SER A 25 -13.75 -6.48 -3.30
N GLY A 26 -13.28 -6.58 -4.54
CA GLY A 26 -14.02 -7.19 -5.66
C GLY A 26 -15.14 -6.33 -6.24
N THR A 27 -15.30 -5.09 -5.78
CA THR A 27 -16.34 -4.17 -6.30
C THR A 27 -16.01 -3.69 -7.71
N TYR A 28 -14.75 -3.41 -7.99
CA TYR A 28 -14.23 -2.86 -9.24
C TYR A 28 -13.79 -3.94 -10.24
N GLU A 29 -13.41 -5.14 -9.77
CA GLU A 29 -13.15 -6.32 -10.59
C GLU A 29 -14.36 -6.71 -11.44
N LYS A 30 -15.58 -6.52 -10.91
CA LYS A 30 -16.84 -6.73 -11.65
C LYS A 30 -16.97 -5.85 -12.89
N PHE A 31 -16.27 -4.71 -12.92
CA PHE A 31 -16.19 -3.81 -14.07
C PHE A 31 -14.91 -4.04 -14.90
N GLY A 32 -14.15 -5.10 -14.58
CA GLY A 32 -12.93 -5.53 -15.23
C GLY A 32 -11.70 -4.71 -14.88
N PHE A 33 -11.70 -3.94 -13.79
CA PHE A 33 -10.51 -3.20 -13.36
C PHE A 33 -9.62 -4.06 -12.47
N LYS A 34 -8.31 -3.76 -12.46
CA LYS A 34 -7.37 -4.35 -11.50
C LYS A 34 -7.59 -3.70 -10.14
N GLU A 35 -7.54 -4.49 -9.08
CA GLU A 35 -7.67 -4.02 -7.70
C GLU A 35 -6.43 -4.29 -6.87
N ILE A 36 -6.11 -3.36 -5.98
CA ILE A 36 -5.15 -3.51 -4.91
C ILE A 36 -5.90 -3.28 -3.62
N VAL A 37 -6.15 -4.38 -2.90
CA VAL A 37 -6.81 -4.36 -1.61
C VAL A 37 -5.75 -4.06 -0.54
N LEU A 38 -5.79 -2.83 -0.04
CA LEU A 38 -5.09 -2.43 1.16
C LEU A 38 -5.74 -3.11 2.36
N LYS A 39 -4.90 -3.77 3.13
CA LYS A 39 -5.31 -4.36 4.41
C LYS A 39 -4.88 -3.38 5.48
N SER A 40 -5.63 -3.29 6.58
CA SER A 40 -5.02 -2.72 7.78
C SER A 40 -3.78 -3.55 8.01
N ALA A 41 -2.60 -2.93 7.98
CA ALA A 41 -1.41 -3.71 8.18
C ALA A 41 -1.57 -4.36 9.55
N LYS A 42 -1.03 -5.56 9.69
CA LYS A 42 -0.63 -5.99 11.02
C LYS A 42 0.57 -5.12 11.41
N VAL A 43 0.41 -3.79 11.48
CA VAL A 43 1.39 -2.86 12.04
C VAL A 43 1.69 -3.34 13.44
N GLU A 44 0.69 -3.86 14.17
CA GLU A 44 0.94 -4.58 15.41
C GLU A 44 1.86 -5.80 15.27
N GLN A 45 1.79 -6.64 14.22
CA GLN A 45 2.74 -7.77 14.08
C GLN A 45 4.11 -7.34 13.57
N ILE A 46 4.19 -6.36 12.67
CA ILE A 46 5.47 -5.79 12.21
C ILE A 46 6.16 -5.04 13.35
N MET A 47 5.40 -4.29 14.16
CA MET A 47 5.87 -3.63 15.37
C MET A 47 6.09 -4.60 16.53
N LYS A 48 5.36 -5.71 16.67
CA LYS A 48 5.63 -6.74 17.70
C LYS A 48 6.83 -7.61 17.33
N GLN A 49 7.00 -8.01 16.06
CA GLN A 49 8.18 -8.75 15.60
C GLN A 49 9.46 -7.93 15.67
N ASN A 50 9.39 -6.60 15.47
CA ASN A 50 10.55 -5.72 15.61
C ASN A 50 10.66 -5.05 16.99
N GLY A 51 9.57 -5.01 17.78
CA GLY A 51 9.48 -4.33 19.07
C GLY A 51 9.96 -5.13 20.27
N GLU A 52 10.25 -6.43 20.11
CA GLU A 52 11.03 -7.19 21.10
C GLU A 52 12.52 -6.82 21.11
N LYS A 53 12.99 -6.00 20.15
CA LYS A 53 14.36 -5.47 20.15
C LYS A 53 14.35 -3.99 20.51
N ASN A 54 14.47 -3.74 21.82
CA ASN A 54 14.86 -2.48 22.45
C ASN A 54 13.91 -1.28 22.28
N LEU A 55 12.95 -1.19 23.20
CA LEU A 55 12.11 -0.02 23.48
C LEU A 55 12.88 1.27 23.84
N GLU A 56 14.21 1.22 23.99
CA GLU A 56 15.07 2.37 24.30
C GLU A 56 15.66 3.07 23.06
N GLU A 57 15.54 2.49 21.85
CA GLU A 57 16.09 3.13 20.65
C GLU A 57 15.11 4.11 19.98
N HIS A 58 15.63 5.27 19.57
CA HIS A 58 14.88 6.29 18.83
C HIS A 58 14.14 5.66 17.62
N PRO A 59 12.88 6.02 17.34
CA PRO A 59 12.02 5.40 16.30
C PRO A 59 12.66 5.27 14.91
N SER A 60 13.60 6.17 14.59
CA SER A 60 14.35 6.14 13.33
C SER A 60 15.28 4.92 13.20
N LYS A 61 15.77 4.34 14.30
CA LYS A 61 16.62 3.15 14.30
C LYS A 61 15.82 1.86 14.30
N SER A 62 14.75 1.80 15.09
CA SER A 62 13.85 0.64 15.17
C SER A 62 13.08 0.40 13.86
N MET A 63 12.91 1.43 13.02
CA MET A 63 12.38 1.29 11.65
C MET A 63 13.44 1.16 10.56
N ALA A 64 14.74 1.11 10.86
CA ALA A 64 15.79 1.16 9.84
C ALA A 64 15.69 0.03 8.79
N SER A 65 15.32 -1.18 9.21
CA SER A 65 15.11 -2.33 8.30
C SER A 65 13.97 -2.07 7.31
N VAL A 66 12.87 -1.48 7.79
CA VAL A 66 11.70 -1.12 6.99
C VAL A 66 12.05 0.02 6.02
N TRP A 67 12.76 1.05 6.49
CA TRP A 67 13.25 2.15 5.64
C TRP A 67 14.25 1.71 4.57
N ASN A 68 15.13 0.76 4.88
CA ASN A 68 16.09 0.22 3.92
C ASN A 68 15.39 -0.58 2.83
N LYS A 69 14.41 -1.43 3.17
CA LYS A 69 13.56 -2.11 2.17
C LYS A 69 12.85 -1.11 1.24
N PHE A 70 12.32 0.00 1.79
CA PHE A 70 11.68 1.02 0.97
C PHE A 70 12.64 1.80 0.06
N ARG A 71 13.89 1.95 0.50
CA ARG A 71 14.94 2.64 -0.26
C ARG A 71 15.50 1.75 -1.40
N GLU A 72 15.63 0.45 -1.17
CA GLU A 72 16.23 -0.46 -2.14
C GLU A 72 15.22 -0.88 -3.22
N ASP A 73 14.05 -1.36 -2.80
CA ASP A 73 13.07 -2.00 -3.69
C ASP A 73 11.64 -1.48 -3.55
N GLY A 74 11.45 -0.33 -2.88
CA GLY A 74 10.13 0.24 -2.66
C GLY A 74 9.93 1.63 -3.27
N ILE A 75 8.91 2.31 -2.75
CA ILE A 75 8.43 3.61 -3.24
C ILE A 75 9.48 4.74 -3.16
N LEU A 76 10.44 4.62 -2.23
CA LEU A 76 11.52 5.59 -2.01
C LEU A 76 12.79 5.26 -2.82
N SER A 77 12.77 4.20 -3.61
CA SER A 77 13.88 3.85 -4.50
C SER A 77 14.12 4.94 -5.56
N GLY A 78 15.30 4.92 -6.18
CA GLY A 78 15.59 5.79 -7.33
C GLY A 78 14.87 5.38 -8.63
N LYS A 79 14.05 4.32 -8.61
CA LYS A 79 13.41 3.75 -9.81
C LYS A 79 12.38 4.73 -10.41
N PRO A 80 12.17 4.72 -11.73
CA PRO A 80 11.08 5.48 -12.36
C PRO A 80 9.71 5.14 -11.75
N SER A 81 8.82 6.13 -11.67
CA SER A 81 7.49 5.97 -11.05
C SER A 81 6.65 4.83 -11.64
N ILE A 82 6.82 4.54 -12.94
CA ILE A 82 6.12 3.45 -13.62
C ILE A 82 6.60 2.06 -13.19
N GLU A 83 7.88 1.93 -12.87
CA GLU A 83 8.46 0.67 -12.37
C GLU A 83 8.05 0.45 -10.91
N LYS A 84 8.01 1.52 -10.12
CA LYS A 84 7.53 1.48 -8.73
C LYS A 84 6.08 1.01 -8.59
N ILE A 85 5.24 1.26 -9.60
CA ILE A 85 3.86 0.75 -9.63
C ILE A 85 3.84 -0.78 -9.70
N GLN A 86 4.87 -1.43 -10.26
CA GLN A 86 4.95 -2.89 -10.31
C GLN A 86 5.24 -3.52 -8.95
N ASP A 87 5.82 -2.75 -8.03
CA ASP A 87 6.02 -3.17 -6.63
C ASP A 87 4.68 -3.25 -5.88
N PHE A 88 3.65 -2.55 -6.35
CA PHE A 88 2.28 -2.66 -5.87
C PHE A 88 1.60 -3.87 -6.50
N LYS A 89 1.86 -5.06 -5.94
CA LYS A 89 1.25 -6.30 -6.43
C LYS A 89 -0.18 -6.45 -5.92
N ALA A 90 -1.12 -6.68 -6.83
CA ALA A 90 -2.46 -7.12 -6.49
C ALA A 90 -2.40 -8.44 -5.70
N GLY A 91 -2.92 -8.44 -4.47
CA GLY A 91 -2.85 -9.57 -3.55
C GLY A 91 -1.49 -9.78 -2.86
N GLY A 92 -0.48 -8.94 -3.11
CA GLY A 92 0.81 -8.98 -2.43
C GLY A 92 0.82 -8.30 -1.05
N GLU A 93 1.86 -8.54 -0.26
CA GLU A 93 2.11 -7.83 0.99
C GLU A 93 2.59 -6.39 0.70
N ASN A 94 1.63 -5.48 0.48
CA ASN A 94 1.88 -4.06 0.22
C ASN A 94 2.24 -3.30 1.52
N GLU A 95 3.32 -3.70 2.20
CA GLU A 95 3.71 -3.23 3.55
C GLU A 95 3.66 -1.71 3.72
N PHE A 96 4.24 -0.93 2.79
CA PHE A 96 4.24 0.54 2.86
C PHE A 96 2.84 1.13 2.73
N ALA A 97 2.08 0.65 1.74
CA ALA A 97 0.75 1.17 1.46
C ALA A 97 -0.20 0.90 2.63
N ASN A 98 -0.06 -0.28 3.25
CA ASN A 98 -0.80 -0.65 4.43
C ASN A 98 -0.37 0.19 5.65
N LEU A 99 0.92 0.48 5.83
CA LEU A 99 1.42 1.37 6.89
C LEU A 99 0.86 2.79 6.76
N MET A 100 0.86 3.34 5.53
CA MET A 100 0.29 4.66 5.25
C MET A 100 -1.23 4.68 5.45
N TYR A 101 -1.92 3.61 5.06
CA TYR A 101 -3.36 3.45 5.26
C TYR A 101 -3.73 3.49 6.75
N ASP A 102 -3.01 2.76 7.60
CA ASP A 102 -3.25 2.77 9.05
C ASP A 102 -2.95 4.14 9.66
N GLY A 103 -1.87 4.80 9.26
CA GLY A 103 -1.55 6.15 9.74
C GLY A 103 -2.64 7.18 9.41
N VAL A 104 -3.29 7.06 8.24
CA VAL A 104 -4.42 7.93 7.86
C VAL A 104 -5.70 7.55 8.60
N LYS A 105 -5.94 6.26 8.84
CA LYS A 105 -7.09 5.77 9.61
C LYS A 105 -7.06 6.27 11.06
N ASP A 106 -5.89 6.28 11.70
CA ASP A 106 -5.75 6.76 13.08
C ASP A 106 -5.99 8.28 13.23
N GLN A 107 -5.70 9.06 12.19
CA GLN A 107 -5.95 10.51 12.17
C GLN A 107 -7.41 10.85 11.87
N HIS A 108 -8.15 9.92 11.26
CA HIS A 108 -9.56 10.07 10.89
C HIS A 108 -10.36 8.84 11.32
N PRO A 109 -10.61 8.67 12.64
CA PRO A 109 -11.46 7.59 13.11
C PRO A 109 -12.85 7.73 12.47
N GLN A 110 -13.26 6.68 11.77
CA GLN A 110 -14.61 6.52 11.19
C GLN A 110 -15.58 6.08 12.29
#